data_AF-A0A699R8X0-F1
#
_entry.id   AF-A0A699R8X0-F1
#
_cell.length_a   1.000
_cell.length_b   1.000
_cell.length_c   1.000
_cell.angle_alpha   90.00
_cell.angle_beta   90.00
_cell.angle_gamma   90.00
#
_symmetry.space_group_name_H-M   'P 1'
#
loop_
_entity.id
_entity.type
_entity.pdbx_description
1 polymer ?
#
loop_
_entity_poly.entity_id
_entity_poly.type
_entity_poly.pdbx_seq_one_letter_code
_entity_poly.pdbx_strand_id
1 'polypeptide(L)'
;YPYETKCTVFTDHKSLQHILVQKELNMGQCQWLELLSDYDCDIHYHPGKANVVVDTLSRKEREPPLRVRALVMTIGLDLPRQILNAQTEARKPENI
;
A
#
# COMPACT_ATOMS: atom_id res chain seq x y z
N TYR A 1 24.59 11.00 -18.81
CA TYR A 1 23.49 11.83 -18.31
C TYR A 1 22.18 11.24 -18.86
N PRO A 2 21.13 11.05 -18.04
CA PRO A 2 19.98 10.20 -18.38
C PRO A 2 19.01 10.78 -19.43
N TYR A 3 19.26 11.98 -19.94
CA TYR A 3 18.34 12.72 -20.83
C TYR A 3 18.25 12.19 -22.28
N GLU A 4 18.94 11.10 -22.63
CA GLU A 4 18.87 10.47 -23.95
C GLU A 4 18.34 9.03 -23.91
N THR A 5 17.87 8.54 -22.75
CA THR A 5 17.44 7.15 -22.63
C THR A 5 15.94 7.05 -22.85
N LYS A 6 15.56 6.54 -24.02
CA LYS A 6 14.17 6.20 -24.33
C LYS A 6 13.65 5.17 -23.33
N CYS A 7 12.57 5.49 -22.63
CA CYS A 7 11.97 4.61 -21.63
C CYS A 7 10.87 3.77 -22.30
N THR A 8 10.99 2.45 -22.27
CA THR A 8 9.93 1.56 -22.77
C THR A 8 9.13 1.03 -21.60
N VAL A 9 7.86 1.42 -21.52
CA VAL A 9 6.93 1.03 -20.46
C VAL A 9 6.05 -0.10 -20.96
N PHE A 10 6.10 -1.24 -20.27
CA PHE A 10 5.22 -2.37 -20.54
C PHE A 10 4.06 -2.40 -19.55
N THR A 11 2.84 -2.59 -20.06
CA THR A 11 1.62 -2.63 -19.24
C THR A 11 0.73 -3.80 -19.66
N ASP A 12 0.09 -4.43 -18.68
CA ASP A 12 -0.96 -5.43 -18.91
C ASP A 12 -2.36 -4.82 -19.03
N HIS A 13 -2.45 -3.49 -19.00
CA HIS A 13 -3.71 -2.76 -19.16
C HIS A 13 -3.85 -2.20 -20.57
N LYS A 14 -4.68 -2.86 -21.39
CA LYS A 14 -4.83 -2.55 -22.82
C LYS A 14 -5.25 -1.11 -23.12
N SER A 15 -6.03 -0.47 -22.25
CA SER A 15 -6.43 0.94 -22.48
C SER A 15 -5.28 1.92 -22.31
N LEU A 16 -4.25 1.59 -21.51
CA LEU A 16 -3.11 2.48 -21.28
C LEU A 16 -2.20 2.58 -22.51
N GLN A 17 -2.23 1.60 -23.41
CA GLN A 17 -1.52 1.67 -24.68
C GLN A 17 -1.97 2.86 -25.55
N HIS A 18 -3.23 3.29 -25.41
CA HIS A 18 -3.80 4.36 -26.23
C HIS A 18 -3.96 5.67 -25.48
N ILE A 19 -3.46 5.78 -24.24
CA ILE A 19 -3.66 6.95 -23.39
C ILE A 19 -3.07 8.23 -23.98
N LEU A 20 -1.99 8.10 -24.77
CA LEU A 20 -1.34 9.22 -25.47
C LEU A 20 -2.13 9.71 -26.70
N VAL A 21 -3.01 8.86 -27.25
CA VAL A 21 -3.76 9.14 -28.49
C VAL A 21 -5.21 9.55 -28.18
N GLN A 22 -5.71 9.22 -26.99
CA GLN A 22 -7.09 9.44 -26.60
C GLN A 22 -7.37 10.94 -26.34
N LYS A 23 -8.40 11.46 -27.02
CA LYS A 23 -8.78 12.89 -26.96
C LYS A 23 -9.51 13.29 -25.68
N GLU A 24 -10.20 12.35 -25.05
CA GLU A 24 -10.96 12.57 -23.82
C GLU A 24 -10.31 11.81 -22.67
N LEU A 25 -9.70 12.55 -21.75
CA LEU A 25 -9.01 12.01 -20.59
C LEU A 25 -9.59 12.62 -19.32
N ASN A 26 -9.60 11.82 -18.26
CA ASN A 26 -9.97 12.30 -16.93
C ASN A 26 -8.85 13.23 -16.40
N MET A 27 -9.18 14.18 -15.52
CA MET A 27 -8.21 15.14 -14.94
C MET A 27 -6.97 14.46 -14.35
N GLY A 28 -7.14 13.32 -13.69
CA GLY A 28 -6.01 12.54 -13.18
C GLY A 28 -5.11 12.00 -14.30
N GLN A 29 -5.68 11.50 -15.40
CA GLN A 29 -4.90 11.02 -16.55
C GLN A 29 -4.13 12.16 -17.23
N CYS A 30 -4.71 13.37 -17.29
CA CYS A 30 -4.02 14.55 -17.79
C CYS A 30 -2.78 14.90 -16.94
N GLN A 31 -2.89 14.85 -15.61
CA GLN A 31 -1.75 15.08 -14.72
C GLN A 31 -0.65 14.02 -14.90
N TRP A 32 -1.02 12.76 -15.09
CA TRP A 32 -0.07 11.70 -15.41
C TRP A 32 0.62 11.91 -16.76
N LEU A 33 -0.12 12.38 -17.78
CA LEU A 33 0.45 12.68 -19.08
C LEU A 33 1.44 13.85 -19.06
N GLU A 34 1.15 14.90 -18.29
CA GLU A 34 2.06 16.03 -18.11
C GLU A 34 3.40 15.55 -17.56
N LEU A 35 3.37 14.71 -16.52
CA LEU A 35 4.59 14.10 -15.96
C LEU A 35 5.31 13.18 -16.95
N LEU A 36 4.58 12.42 -17.75
CA LEU A 36 5.17 11.52 -18.76
C LEU A 36 5.75 12.29 -19.96
N SER A 37 5.23 13.48 -20.27
CA SER A 37 5.69 14.30 -21.40
C SER A 37 7.13 14.80 -21.24
N ASP A 38 7.61 14.89 -20.00
CA ASP A 38 9.00 15.23 -19.67
C ASP A 38 9.99 14.10 -20.02
N TYR A 39 9.50 12.91 -20.36
CA TYR A 39 10.28 11.72 -20.66
C TYR A 39 9.93 11.18 -22.05
N ASP A 40 10.94 10.77 -22.84
CA ASP A 40 10.71 10.05 -24.09
C ASP A 40 10.29 8.59 -23.79
N CYS A 41 8.97 8.40 -23.59
CA CYS A 41 8.37 7.13 -23.18
C CYS A 41 7.53 6.47 -24.28
N ASP A 42 7.77 5.19 -24.54
CA ASP A 42 6.91 4.33 -25.37
C ASP A 42 6.11 3.35 -24.49
N ILE A 43 4.78 3.36 -24.61
CA ILE A 43 3.90 2.45 -23.85
C ILE A 43 3.44 1.28 -24.72
N HIS A 44 3.77 0.05 -24.31
CA HIS A 44 3.41 -1.18 -25.00
C HIS A 44 2.57 -2.11 -24.14
N TYR A 45 1.52 -2.68 -24.73
CA TYR A 45 0.73 -3.73 -24.09
C TYR A 45 1.51 -5.05 -24.06
N HIS A 46 1.52 -5.72 -22.91
CA HIS A 46 2.00 -7.09 -22.73
C HIS A 46 0.95 -7.92 -21.98
N PRO A 47 0.62 -9.14 -22.44
CA PRO A 47 -0.35 -9.96 -21.74
C PRO A 47 0.13 -10.34 -20.33
N GLY A 48 -0.76 -10.29 -19.34
CA GLY A 48 -0.43 -10.41 -17.91
C GLY A 48 0.38 -11.65 -17.48
N LYS A 49 0.42 -12.72 -18.30
CA LYS A 49 1.35 -13.85 -18.09
C LYS A 49 2.82 -13.45 -18.14
N ALA A 50 3.17 -12.38 -18.86
CA ALA A 50 4.51 -11.80 -18.88
C ALA A 50 4.74 -10.79 -17.76
N ASN A 51 3.67 -10.31 -17.09
CA ASN A 51 3.72 -9.29 -16.05
C ASN A 51 3.89 -9.87 -14.63
N VAL A 52 4.10 -11.18 -14.51
CA VAL A 52 4.12 -11.90 -13.23
C VAL A 52 5.13 -11.30 -12.25
N VAL A 53 6.32 -10.91 -12.70
CA VAL A 53 7.33 -10.29 -11.83
C VAL A 53 6.83 -8.97 -11.24
N VAL A 54 6.25 -8.10 -12.07
CA VAL A 54 5.72 -6.81 -11.65
C VAL A 54 4.51 -6.99 -10.72
N ASP A 55 3.61 -7.92 -11.06
CA ASP A 55 2.46 -8.27 -10.22
C ASP A 55 2.89 -8.79 -8.86
N THR A 56 3.90 -9.66 -8.80
CA THR A 56 4.42 -10.17 -7.53
C THR A 56 5.01 -9.07 -6.67
N LEU A 57 5.70 -8.10 -7.28
CA LEU A 57 6.27 -6.96 -6.58
C LEU A 57 5.18 -6.00 -6.05
N SER A 58 4.22 -5.65 -6.91
CA SER A 58 3.10 -4.76 -6.58
C SER A 58 2.23 -5.30 -5.43
N ARG A 59 2.01 -6.61 -5.40
CA ARG A 59 1.26 -7.26 -4.31
C ARG A 59 2.02 -7.23 -2.99
N LYS A 60 3.34 -7.41 -3.02
CA LYS A 60 4.18 -7.38 -1.82
C LYS A 60 4.17 -6.01 -1.14
N GLU A 61 4.18 -4.92 -1.91
CA GLU A 61 4.10 -3.57 -1.35
C GLU A 61 2.72 -3.22 -0.77
N ARG A 62 1.66 -3.89 -1.25
CA ARG A 62 0.28 -3.65 -0.83
C ARG A 62 -0.17 -4.49 0.35
N GLU A 63 0.58 -5.50 0.78
CA GLU A 63 0.22 -6.25 1.98
C GLU A 63 0.26 -5.32 3.19
N PRO A 64 -0.91 -4.99 3.80
CA PRO A 64 -0.90 -4.23 5.03
C PRO A 64 -0.18 -5.06 6.09
N PRO A 65 0.72 -4.46 6.91
CA PRO A 65 1.33 -5.19 8.00
C PRO A 65 0.21 -5.81 8.83
N LEU A 66 0.29 -7.13 9.06
CA LEU A 66 -0.70 -7.89 9.81
C LEU A 66 -0.93 -7.19 11.15
N ARG A 67 -2.02 -6.42 11.27
CA ARG A 67 -2.38 -5.73 12.51
C ARG A 67 -2.90 -6.78 13.48
N VAL A 68 -2.00 -7.33 14.30
CA VAL A 68 -2.34 -8.27 15.37
C VAL A 68 -3.19 -7.54 16.43
N ARG A 69 -4.52 -7.50 16.21
CA ARG A 69 -5.50 -6.90 17.12
C ARG A 69 -5.97 -7.82 18.25
N ALA A 70 -5.42 -9.03 18.35
CA ALA A 70 -5.86 -10.02 19.34
C ALA A 70 -5.30 -9.78 20.76
N LEU A 71 -4.05 -9.31 20.88
CA LEU A 71 -3.40 -9.17 22.19
C LEU A 71 -3.92 -7.97 22.99
N VAL A 72 -4.32 -6.88 22.32
CA VAL A 72 -4.79 -5.64 22.96
C VAL A 72 -6.12 -5.83 23.71
N MET A 73 -7.03 -6.67 23.21
CA MET A 73 -8.30 -6.93 23.90
C MET A 73 -8.11 -7.74 25.19
N THR A 74 -7.16 -8.68 25.18
CA THR A 74 -6.90 -9.55 26.34
C THR A 74 -6.18 -8.79 27.46
N ILE A 75 -5.19 -7.96 27.11
CA ILE A 75 -4.45 -7.15 28.10
C ILE A 75 -5.30 -5.98 28.61
N GLY A 76 -6.07 -5.32 27.73
CA GLY A 76 -6.80 -4.09 28.07
C GLY A 76 -7.94 -4.28 29.08
N LEU A 77 -8.56 -5.45 29.13
CA LEU A 77 -9.67 -5.73 30.06
C LEU A 77 -9.21 -6.38 31.37
N ASP A 78 -8.15 -7.19 31.33
CA ASP A 78 -7.73 -7.97 32.50
C ASP A 78 -6.77 -7.18 33.42
N LEU A 79 -5.90 -6.35 32.84
CA LEU A 79 -4.92 -5.58 33.61
C LEU A 79 -5.56 -4.59 34.61
N PRO A 80 -6.60 -3.80 34.26
CA PRO A 80 -7.25 -2.91 35.22
C PRO A 80 -7.93 -3.68 36.36
N ARG A 81 -8.46 -4.87 36.07
CA ARG A 81 -9.10 -5.73 37.06
C ARG A 81 -8.08 -6.33 38.03
N GLN A 82 -6.93 -6.77 37.54
CA GLN A 82 -5.83 -7.25 38.37
C GLN A 82 -5.28 -6.14 39.28
N ILE A 83 -5.11 -4.92 38.75
CA ILE A 83 -4.65 -3.76 39.54
C ILE A 83 -5.64 -3.43 40.67
N LEU A 84 -6.94 -3.40 40.37
CA LEU A 84 -7.97 -3.12 41.38
C LEU A 84 -7.99 -4.17 42.49
N ASN A 85 -7.87 -5.45 42.13
CA ASN A 85 -7.81 -6.54 43.11
C ASN A 85 -6.56 -6.41 44.00
N ALA A 86 -5.39 -6.16 43.42
CA ALA A 86 -4.14 -5.99 44.16
C ALA A 86 -4.21 -4.80 45.14
N GLN A 87 -4.82 -3.67 44.73
CA GLN A 87 -5.04 -2.53 45.62
C GLN A 87 -6.00 -2.84 46.76
N THR A 88 -7.05 -3.64 46.49
CA THR A 88 -8.04 -4.03 47.50
C THR A 88 -7.43 -4.98 48.53
N GLU A 89 -6.59 -5.93 48.10
CA GLU A 89 -5.84 -6.82 48.98
C GLU A 89 -4.82 -6.07 49.84
N ALA A 90 -4.10 -5.09 49.27
CA ALA A 90 -3.14 -4.28 50.01
C ALA A 90 -3.80 -3.37 51.07
N ARG A 91 -5.06 -2.97 50.88
CA ARG A 91 -5.79 -2.07 51.78
C ARG A 91 -6.53 -2.82 52.92
N LYS A 92 -6.44 -4.15 52.98
CA LYS A 92 -7.05 -4.92 54.07
C LYS A 92 -6.41 -4.54 55.41
N PRO A 93 -7.19 -4.49 56.50
CA PRO A 93 -6.70 -4.10 57.83
C PRO A 93 -5.67 -5.08 58.41
N GLU A 94 -5.54 -6.28 57.82
CA GLU A 94 -4.50 -7.27 58.16
C GLU A 94 -3.10 -6.87 57.65
N ASN A 95 -3.01 -5.92 56.71
CA ASN A 95 -1.77 -5.42 56.10
C ASN A 95 -1.37 -4.00 56.58
N ILE A 96 -2.03 -3.46 57.62
CA ILE A 96 -1.67 -2.19 58.30
C ILE A 96 -1.17 -2.49 59.70
#